data_AF-A0A7Z9XP89-F1
#
_entry.id   AF-A0A7Z9XP89-F1
#
_cell.length_a   1.000
_cell.length_b   1.000
_cell.length_c   1.000
_cell.angle_alpha   90.00
_cell.angle_beta   90.00
_cell.angle_gamma   90.00
#
_symmetry.space_group_name_H-M   'P 1'
#
loop_
_entity.id
_entity.type
_entity.pdbx_description
1 polymer ?
#
loop_
_entity_poly.entity_id
_entity_poly.type
_entity_poly.pdbx_seq_one_letter_code
_entity_poly.pdbx_strand_id
1 'polypeptide(L)'
;MPQLAPLPDHLKNRLIAAGVKDEPTLYAALEADPQLFDDYHRWLFTEAVHAFAQAKDREALLALTKEVPLILGDDFIKAVKKAINKALDVGDYDTAEALRQRLDALTEIRAMKAYQRQTPLAQAVIAFVQARSDIAARRVFEQYRAELDADEAERFLAEEFEGSSEEAEHHLAQRRELLRTLRTETQG
;
A
#
# COMPACT_ATOMS: atom_id res chain seq x y z
N MET A 1 -21.40 3.39 3.30
CA MET A 1 -20.07 2.86 3.62
C MET A 1 -20.14 1.35 3.50
N PRO A 2 -19.27 0.68 2.73
CA PRO A 2 -19.20 -0.77 2.75
C PRO A 2 -18.81 -1.20 4.17
N GLN A 3 -19.64 -2.05 4.78
CA GLN A 3 -19.43 -2.56 6.13
C GLN A 3 -19.30 -4.07 6.03
N LEU A 4 -18.38 -4.66 6.78
CA LEU A 4 -18.27 -6.12 6.86
C LEU A 4 -19.57 -6.71 7.40
N ALA A 5 -19.95 -7.89 6.91
CA ALA A 5 -21.05 -8.64 7.51
C ALA A 5 -20.74 -8.95 8.99
N PRO A 6 -21.77 -9.20 9.82
CA PRO A 6 -21.55 -9.68 11.17
C PRO A 6 -20.82 -11.03 11.16
N LEU A 7 -20.04 -11.28 12.21
CA LEU A 7 -19.33 -12.55 12.38
C LEU A 7 -20.33 -13.73 12.43
N PRO A 8 -20.11 -14.81 11.66
CA PRO A 8 -20.95 -16.00 11.67
C PRO A 8 -21.06 -16.60 13.07
N ASP A 9 -22.25 -17.10 13.44
CA ASP A 9 -22.53 -17.59 14.79
C ASP A 9 -21.55 -18.67 15.27
N HIS A 10 -21.13 -19.57 14.37
CA HIS A 10 -20.18 -20.62 14.70
C HIS A 10 -18.79 -20.05 15.07
N LEU A 11 -18.28 -19.08 14.30
CA LEU A 11 -17.03 -18.39 14.59
C LEU A 11 -17.15 -17.56 15.86
N LYS A 12 -18.26 -16.83 16.01
CA LYS A 12 -18.55 -16.04 17.21
C LYS A 12 -18.52 -16.90 18.47
N ASN A 13 -19.19 -18.04 18.45
CA ASN A 13 -19.22 -18.96 19.59
C ASN A 13 -17.83 -19.54 19.91
N ARG A 14 -17.02 -19.86 18.88
CA ARG A 14 -15.64 -20.32 19.09
C ARG A 14 -14.74 -19.24 19.70
N LEU A 15 -14.83 -18.00 19.22
CA LEU A 15 -14.09 -16.87 19.81
C LEU A 15 -14.51 -16.61 21.27
N ILE A 16 -15.81 -16.65 21.55
CA ILE A 16 -16.32 -16.51 22.93
C ILE A 16 -15.79 -17.65 23.82
N ALA A 17 -15.84 -18.89 23.33
CA ALA A 17 -15.32 -20.05 24.06
C ALA A 17 -13.80 -19.97 24.30
N ALA A 18 -13.05 -19.38 23.36
CA ALA A 18 -11.63 -19.10 23.50
C ALA A 18 -11.33 -17.89 24.41
N GLY A 19 -12.36 -17.23 24.96
CA GLY A 19 -12.21 -16.13 25.91
C GLY A 19 -11.90 -14.77 25.30
N VAL A 20 -12.15 -14.60 23.99
CA VAL A 20 -11.92 -13.33 23.27
C VAL A 20 -12.84 -12.23 23.79
N LYS A 21 -12.26 -11.11 24.20
CA LYS A 21 -12.97 -9.93 24.74
C LYS A 21 -12.50 -8.62 24.10
N ASP A 22 -11.30 -8.62 23.55
CA ASP A 22 -10.61 -7.49 22.96
C ASP A 22 -9.65 -7.99 21.87
N GLU A 23 -8.98 -7.06 21.19
CA GLU A 23 -8.04 -7.37 20.12
C GLU A 23 -6.82 -8.20 20.58
N PRO A 24 -6.16 -7.92 21.73
CA PRO A 24 -5.09 -8.78 22.24
C PRO A 24 -5.53 -10.22 22.50
N THR A 25 -6.69 -10.42 23.13
CA THR A 25 -7.23 -11.76 23.41
C THR A 25 -7.69 -12.48 22.14
N LEU A 26 -8.14 -11.74 21.12
CA LEU A 26 -8.39 -12.29 19.78
C LEU A 26 -7.10 -12.89 19.22
N TYR A 27 -6.00 -12.12 19.16
CA TYR A 27 -4.74 -12.62 18.61
C TYR A 27 -4.22 -13.84 19.37
N ALA A 28 -4.29 -13.83 20.69
CA ALA A 28 -3.90 -14.98 21.51
C ALA A 28 -4.76 -16.23 21.22
N ALA A 29 -6.07 -16.07 21.05
CA ALA A 29 -6.97 -17.18 20.70
C ALA A 29 -6.70 -17.74 19.30
N LEU A 30 -6.42 -16.87 18.33
CA LEU A 30 -6.09 -17.28 16.97
C LEU A 30 -4.73 -17.99 16.90
N GLU A 31 -3.74 -17.55 17.68
CA GLU A 31 -2.43 -18.21 17.79
C GLU A 31 -2.55 -19.60 18.44
N ALA A 32 -3.44 -19.74 19.43
CA ALA A 32 -3.64 -21.00 20.15
C ALA A 32 -4.46 -22.06 19.37
N ASP A 33 -5.31 -21.65 18.43
CA ASP A 33 -6.15 -22.54 17.62
C ASP A 33 -5.95 -22.24 16.11
N PRO A 34 -5.06 -22.98 15.42
CA PRO A 34 -4.81 -22.79 13.99
C PRO A 34 -6.05 -22.95 13.10
N GLN A 35 -7.00 -23.81 13.49
CA GLN A 35 -8.22 -23.98 12.73
C GLN A 35 -9.15 -22.77 12.90
N LEU A 36 -9.19 -22.18 14.09
CA LEU A 36 -9.92 -20.93 14.33
C LEU A 36 -9.31 -19.76 13.56
N PHE A 37 -7.97 -19.70 13.50
CA PHE A 37 -7.26 -18.76 12.64
C PHE A 37 -7.68 -18.91 11.18
N ASP A 38 -7.62 -20.12 10.62
CA ASP A 38 -7.96 -20.36 9.21
C ASP A 38 -9.42 -19.99 8.89
N ASP A 39 -10.36 -20.40 9.74
CA ASP A 39 -11.78 -20.12 9.52
C ASP A 39 -12.09 -18.63 9.68
N TYR A 40 -11.50 -17.96 10.66
CA TYR A 40 -11.62 -16.52 10.85
C TYR A 40 -11.03 -15.74 9.68
N HIS A 41 -9.82 -16.10 9.25
CA HIS A 41 -9.14 -15.46 8.12
C HIS A 41 -9.90 -15.68 6.82
N ARG A 42 -10.40 -16.89 6.57
CA ARG A 42 -11.23 -17.20 5.39
C ARG A 42 -12.48 -16.34 5.37
N TRP A 43 -13.20 -16.27 6.49
CA TRP A 43 -14.39 -15.42 6.61
C TRP A 43 -14.05 -13.96 6.34
N LEU A 44 -13.04 -13.41 7.04
CA LEU A 44 -12.66 -12.01 6.91
C LEU A 44 -12.24 -11.67 5.47
N PHE A 45 -11.51 -12.57 4.82
CA PHE A 45 -11.09 -12.40 3.43
C PHE A 45 -12.29 -12.37 2.48
N THR A 46 -13.25 -13.28 2.64
CA THR A 46 -14.49 -13.32 1.85
C THR A 46 -15.29 -12.03 2.01
N GLU A 47 -15.47 -11.57 3.25
CA GLU A 47 -16.20 -10.33 3.52
C GLU A 47 -15.48 -9.10 2.98
N ALA A 48 -14.15 -9.08 3.08
CA ALA A 48 -13.35 -8.00 2.52
C ALA A 48 -13.48 -7.91 0.99
N VAL A 49 -13.51 -9.04 0.27
CA VAL A 49 -13.74 -9.06 -1.18
C VAL A 49 -15.12 -8.51 -1.51
N HIS A 50 -16.16 -8.92 -0.77
CA HIS A 50 -17.52 -8.43 -0.98
C HIS A 50 -17.64 -6.93 -0.70
N ALA A 51 -17.10 -6.46 0.44
CA ALA A 51 -17.08 -5.05 0.81
C ALA A 51 -16.32 -4.20 -0.22
N PHE A 52 -15.19 -4.70 -0.73
CA PHE A 52 -14.42 -4.06 -1.78
C PHE A 52 -15.22 -3.92 -3.08
N ALA A 53 -15.88 -4.99 -3.52
CA ALA A 53 -16.72 -4.96 -4.72
C ALA A 53 -17.89 -3.96 -4.61
N GLN A 54 -18.41 -3.75 -3.40
CA GLN A 54 -19.51 -2.82 -3.11
C GLN A 54 -19.05 -1.38 -2.82
N ALA A 55 -17.75 -1.12 -2.70
CA ALA A 55 -17.24 0.23 -2.45
C ALA A 55 -17.64 1.16 -3.61
N LYS A 56 -18.31 2.27 -3.30
CA LYS A 56 -18.87 3.16 -4.34
C LYS A 56 -17.88 4.23 -4.81
N ASP A 57 -16.93 4.57 -3.96
CA ASP A 57 -16.01 5.68 -4.17
C ASP A 57 -14.70 5.46 -3.41
N ARG A 58 -13.78 6.40 -3.58
CA ARG A 58 -12.46 6.38 -2.95
C ARG A 58 -12.54 6.55 -1.42
N GLU A 59 -13.53 7.26 -0.90
CA GLU A 59 -13.70 7.44 0.55
C GLU A 59 -14.11 6.13 1.22
N ALA A 60 -15.05 5.41 0.61
CA ALA A 60 -15.45 4.06 1.00
C ALA A 60 -14.27 3.08 0.98
N LEU A 61 -13.42 3.13 -0.05
CA LEU A 61 -12.19 2.32 -0.10
C LEU A 61 -11.22 2.73 1.02
N LEU A 62 -11.01 4.03 1.26
CA LEU A 62 -10.16 4.51 2.35
C LEU A 62 -10.66 4.02 3.72
N ALA A 63 -11.96 4.08 3.98
CA ALA A 63 -12.57 3.55 5.20
C ALA A 63 -12.32 2.05 5.33
N LEU A 64 -12.55 1.28 4.26
CA LEU A 64 -12.31 -0.16 4.25
C LEU A 64 -10.84 -0.50 4.55
N THR A 65 -9.87 0.28 4.07
CA THR A 65 -8.44 0.06 4.40
C THR A 65 -8.07 0.34 5.86
N LYS A 66 -8.92 1.03 6.61
CA LYS A 66 -8.72 1.26 8.05
C LYS A 66 -9.34 0.11 8.84
N GLU A 67 -10.53 -0.33 8.45
CA GLU A 67 -11.24 -1.44 9.09
C GLU A 67 -10.56 -2.78 8.81
N VAL A 68 -10.05 -2.97 7.59
CA VAL A 68 -9.47 -4.24 7.14
C VAL A 68 -8.13 -4.00 6.45
N PRO A 69 -7.03 -3.87 7.21
CA PRO A 69 -5.70 -3.61 6.64
C PRO A 69 -5.23 -4.67 5.63
N LEU A 70 -5.71 -5.91 5.73
CA LEU A 70 -5.30 -7.03 4.86
C LEU A 70 -5.61 -6.77 3.37
N ILE A 71 -6.57 -5.89 3.05
CA ILE A 71 -6.91 -5.60 1.66
C ILE A 71 -5.78 -4.91 0.89
N LEU A 72 -4.82 -4.32 1.61
CA LEU A 72 -3.60 -3.74 1.04
C LEU A 72 -2.51 -4.79 0.78
N GLY A 73 -2.72 -6.03 1.23
CA GLY A 73 -1.79 -7.15 1.05
C GLY A 73 -1.82 -7.71 -0.37
N ASP A 74 -0.71 -8.33 -0.75
CA ASP A 74 -0.53 -8.87 -2.12
C ASP A 74 -1.50 -10.00 -2.44
N ASP A 75 -1.86 -10.83 -1.46
CA ASP A 75 -2.83 -11.93 -1.62
C ASP A 75 -4.23 -11.41 -1.98
N PHE A 76 -4.67 -10.32 -1.35
CA PHE A 76 -5.94 -9.70 -1.66
C PHE A 76 -5.93 -9.10 -3.07
N ILE A 77 -4.88 -8.36 -3.42
CA ILE A 77 -4.71 -7.79 -4.76
C ILE A 77 -4.70 -8.89 -5.83
N LYS A 78 -4.02 -10.00 -5.58
CA LYS A 78 -3.99 -11.16 -6.48
C LYS A 78 -5.38 -11.79 -6.64
N ALA A 79 -6.15 -11.90 -5.56
CA ALA A 79 -7.52 -12.40 -5.62
C ALA A 79 -8.44 -11.49 -6.45
N VAL A 80 -8.35 -10.16 -6.28
CA VAL A 80 -9.11 -9.18 -7.08
C VAL A 80 -8.72 -9.27 -8.56
N LYS A 81 -7.43 -9.36 -8.88
CA LYS A 81 -6.96 -9.57 -10.27
C LYS A 81 -7.54 -10.85 -10.89
N LYS A 82 -7.61 -11.93 -10.11
CA LYS A 82 -8.24 -13.18 -10.56
C LYS A 82 -9.74 -13.02 -10.79
N ALA A 83 -10.44 -12.27 -9.95
CA ALA A 83 -11.86 -11.97 -10.12
C ALA A 83 -12.12 -11.13 -11.39
N ILE A 84 -11.28 -10.12 -11.66
CA ILE A 84 -11.32 -9.33 -12.91
C ILE A 84 -11.18 -10.24 -14.11
N ASN A 85 -10.15 -11.10 -14.14
CA ASN A 85 -9.93 -12.02 -15.25
C ASN A 85 -11.11 -12.98 -15.44
N LYS A 86 -11.67 -13.49 -14.34
CA LYS A 86 -12.84 -14.37 -14.40
C LYS A 86 -14.07 -13.68 -14.99
N ALA A 87 -14.29 -12.41 -14.66
CA ALA A 87 -15.38 -11.61 -15.23
C ALA A 87 -15.20 -11.42 -16.75
N LEU A 88 -13.97 -11.13 -17.20
CA LEU A 88 -13.63 -11.05 -18.63
C LEU A 88 -13.87 -12.39 -19.35
N ASP A 89 -13.47 -13.50 -18.76
CA ASP A 89 -13.63 -14.84 -19.34
C ASP A 89 -15.10 -15.22 -19.60
N VAL A 90 -16.03 -14.69 -18.79
CA VAL A 90 -17.48 -14.94 -18.94
C VAL A 90 -18.21 -13.81 -19.67
N GLY A 91 -17.48 -12.81 -20.19
CA GLY A 91 -18.04 -11.68 -20.93
C GLY A 91 -18.71 -10.60 -20.07
N ASP A 92 -18.49 -10.61 -18.75
CA ASP A 92 -19.01 -9.58 -17.83
C ASP A 92 -18.02 -8.40 -17.75
N TYR A 93 -18.00 -7.60 -18.81
CA TYR A 93 -17.07 -6.47 -18.95
C TYR A 93 -17.36 -5.34 -17.96
N ASP A 94 -18.62 -5.12 -17.59
CA ASP A 94 -19.03 -4.06 -16.65
C ASP A 94 -18.46 -4.35 -15.26
N THR A 95 -18.60 -5.59 -14.77
CA THR A 95 -18.00 -6.01 -13.50
C THR A 95 -16.48 -5.93 -13.54
N ALA A 96 -15.86 -6.38 -14.63
CA ALA A 96 -14.41 -6.34 -14.78
C ALA A 96 -13.86 -4.91 -14.71
N GLU A 97 -14.48 -3.97 -15.43
CA GLU A 97 -14.08 -2.57 -15.45
C GLU A 97 -14.29 -1.89 -14.09
N ALA A 98 -15.43 -2.14 -13.46
CA ALA A 98 -15.72 -1.58 -12.14
C ALA A 98 -14.72 -2.10 -11.08
N LEU A 99 -14.29 -3.36 -11.15
CA LEU A 99 -13.26 -3.91 -10.26
C LEU A 99 -11.86 -3.33 -10.55
N ARG A 100 -11.52 -3.08 -11.82
CA ARG A 100 -10.25 -2.44 -12.20
C ARG A 100 -10.12 -1.05 -11.61
N GLN A 101 -11.13 -0.20 -11.80
CA GLN A 101 -11.12 1.18 -11.27
C GLN A 101 -10.93 1.21 -9.75
N ARG A 102 -11.56 0.27 -9.03
CA ARG A 102 -11.37 0.13 -7.58
C ARG A 102 -9.98 -0.38 -7.21
N LEU A 103 -9.43 -1.31 -7.99
CA LEU A 103 -8.08 -1.85 -7.76
C LEU A 103 -7.02 -0.77 -7.99
N ASP A 104 -7.19 0.07 -9.00
CA ASP A 104 -6.31 1.20 -9.27
C ASP A 104 -6.34 2.19 -8.10
N ALA A 105 -7.54 2.59 -7.66
CA ALA A 105 -7.72 3.44 -6.49
C ALA A 105 -7.11 2.83 -5.20
N LEU A 106 -7.25 1.51 -5.01
CA LEU A 106 -6.65 0.81 -3.87
C LEU A 106 -5.13 0.81 -3.93
N THR A 107 -4.56 0.65 -5.13
CA THR A 107 -3.11 0.70 -5.37
C THR A 107 -2.55 2.08 -5.06
N GLU A 108 -3.25 3.14 -5.47
CA GLU A 108 -2.90 4.51 -5.10
C GLU A 108 -2.95 4.74 -3.58
N ILE A 109 -3.98 4.22 -2.90
CA ILE A 109 -4.09 4.31 -1.43
C ILE A 109 -2.92 3.56 -0.77
N ARG A 110 -2.56 2.37 -1.27
CA ARG A 110 -1.40 1.60 -0.78
C ARG A 110 -0.11 2.40 -0.92
N ALA A 111 0.12 2.97 -2.10
CA ALA A 111 1.31 3.79 -2.37
C ALA A 111 1.36 5.03 -1.46
N MET A 112 0.24 5.73 -1.31
CA MET A 112 0.14 6.88 -0.41
C MET A 112 0.44 6.50 1.05
N LYS A 113 -0.11 5.38 1.54
CA LYS A 113 0.18 4.91 2.91
C LYS A 113 1.62 4.45 3.09
N ALA A 114 2.21 3.81 2.08
CA ALA A 114 3.62 3.43 2.10
C ALA A 114 4.50 4.69 2.18
N TYR A 115 4.22 5.70 1.35
CA TYR A 115 4.90 6.99 1.38
C TYR A 115 4.77 7.66 2.75
N GLN A 116 3.57 7.69 3.34
CA GLN A 116 3.35 8.29 4.67
C GLN A 116 4.10 7.58 5.81
N ARG A 117 4.42 6.29 5.67
CA ARG A 117 5.18 5.53 6.67
C ARG A 117 6.70 5.69 6.53
N GLN A 118 7.16 6.28 5.43
CA GLN A 118 8.58 6.55 5.22
C GLN A 118 9.07 7.64 6.16
N THR A 119 10.37 7.59 6.49
CA THR A 119 11.03 8.69 7.20
C THR A 119 11.00 9.96 6.34
N PRO A 120 11.09 11.17 6.93
CA PRO A 120 11.15 12.41 6.16
C PRO A 120 12.24 12.39 5.09
N LEU A 121 13.40 11.80 5.41
CA LEU A 121 14.49 11.58 4.45
C LEU A 121 14.06 10.73 3.25
N ALA A 122 13.47 9.56 3.49
CA ALA A 122 13.03 8.66 2.42
C ALA A 122 11.94 9.32 1.54
N GLN A 123 11.01 10.07 2.14
CA GLN A 123 10.01 10.85 1.40
C GLN A 123 10.66 11.90 0.50
N ALA A 124 11.61 12.68 1.04
CA ALA A 124 12.33 13.70 0.30
C ALA A 124 13.12 13.11 -0.87
N VAL A 125 13.84 12.01 -0.64
CA VAL A 125 14.60 11.31 -1.68
C VAL A 125 13.68 10.76 -2.78
N ILE A 126 12.57 10.11 -2.42
CA ILE A 126 11.60 9.60 -3.40
C ILE A 126 10.96 10.72 -4.20
N ALA A 127 10.52 11.80 -3.54
CA ALA A 127 9.94 12.96 -4.21
C ALA A 127 10.94 13.60 -5.19
N PHE A 128 12.23 13.63 -4.83
CA PHE A 128 13.30 14.17 -5.65
C PHE A 128 13.56 13.29 -6.88
N VAL A 129 13.66 11.97 -6.70
CA VAL A 129 13.85 11.00 -7.80
C VAL A 129 12.66 11.00 -8.75
N GLN A 130 11.44 10.99 -8.23
CA GLN A 130 10.20 10.93 -9.01
C GLN A 130 9.79 12.25 -9.67
N ALA A 131 10.49 13.35 -9.37
CA ALA A 131 10.21 14.63 -10.01
C ALA A 131 10.31 14.52 -11.54
N ARG A 132 9.30 15.04 -12.25
CA ARG A 132 9.16 14.88 -13.72
C ARG A 132 10.19 15.67 -14.54
N SER A 133 10.93 16.57 -13.92
CA SER A 133 11.96 17.40 -14.58
C SER A 133 12.98 17.91 -13.55
N ASP A 134 14.12 18.39 -14.01
CA ASP A 134 15.15 18.95 -13.13
C ASP A 134 14.67 20.22 -12.43
N ILE A 135 13.84 21.02 -13.10
CA ILE A 135 13.20 22.19 -12.47
C ILE A 135 12.31 21.75 -11.30
N ALA A 136 11.54 20.68 -11.48
CA ALA A 136 10.72 20.13 -10.40
C ALA A 136 11.59 19.53 -9.28
N ALA A 137 12.65 18.80 -9.63
CA ALA A 137 13.58 18.22 -8.67
C ALA A 137 14.30 19.30 -7.84
N ARG A 138 14.72 20.40 -8.46
CA ARG A 138 15.30 21.57 -7.77
C ARG A 138 14.31 22.17 -6.77
N ARG A 139 13.02 22.28 -7.11
CA ARG A 139 11.99 22.74 -6.16
C ARG A 139 11.82 21.78 -4.98
N VAL A 140 11.88 20.47 -5.22
CA VAL A 140 11.86 19.46 -4.16
C VAL A 140 13.09 19.60 -3.26
N PHE A 141 14.27 19.81 -3.84
CA PHE A 141 15.51 20.05 -3.09
C PHE A 141 15.38 21.26 -2.16
N GLU A 142 14.89 22.39 -2.67
CA GLU A 142 14.68 23.58 -1.84
C GLU A 142 13.65 23.36 -0.72
N GLN A 143 12.60 22.57 -1.00
CA GLN A 143 11.56 22.26 -0.02
C GLN A 143 12.06 21.33 1.11
N TYR A 144 12.91 20.36 0.79
CA TYR A 144 13.43 19.34 1.73
C TYR A 144 14.95 19.45 1.91
N ARG A 145 15.45 20.69 1.97
CA ARG A 145 16.90 20.94 1.97
C ARG A 145 17.61 20.27 3.13
N ALA A 146 17.02 20.29 4.33
CA ALA A 146 17.63 19.70 5.52
C ALA A 146 17.84 18.19 5.38
N GLU A 147 16.90 17.51 4.72
CA GLU A 147 16.96 16.08 4.46
C GLU A 147 17.88 15.73 3.29
N LEU A 148 17.78 16.49 2.18
CA LEU A 148 18.50 16.18 0.94
C LEU A 148 19.96 16.65 0.93
N ASP A 149 20.34 17.58 1.80
CA ASP A 149 21.74 17.97 1.99
C ASP A 149 22.51 17.07 2.98
N ALA A 150 21.83 16.10 3.59
CA ALA A 150 22.46 15.12 4.47
C ALA A 150 23.20 14.03 3.67
N ASP A 151 24.33 13.53 4.18
CA ASP A 151 25.08 12.43 3.54
C ASP A 151 24.27 11.12 3.51
N GLU A 152 23.30 10.99 4.41
CA GLU A 152 22.30 9.92 4.42
C GLU A 152 21.46 9.90 3.13
N ALA A 153 21.20 11.05 2.48
CA ALA A 153 20.40 11.11 1.25
C ALA A 153 21.11 10.45 0.07
N GLU A 154 22.43 10.66 -0.06
CA GLU A 154 23.24 10.06 -1.12
C GLU A 154 23.39 8.54 -0.91
N ARG A 155 23.57 8.10 0.33
CA ARG A 155 23.57 6.67 0.68
C ARG A 155 22.23 6.01 0.40
N PHE A 156 21.13 6.66 0.76
CA PHE A 156 19.78 6.14 0.48
C PHE A 156 19.54 5.99 -1.02
N LEU A 157 19.96 6.97 -1.83
CA LEU A 157 19.91 6.89 -3.30
C LEU A 157 20.78 5.78 -3.87
N ALA A 158 21.89 5.45 -3.21
CA ALA A 158 22.80 4.38 -3.61
C ALA A 158 22.16 3.00 -3.40
N GLU A 159 21.61 2.77 -2.21
CA GLU A 159 21.18 1.47 -1.71
C GLU A 159 19.76 1.08 -2.15
N GLU A 160 18.78 1.99 -2.09
CA GLU A 160 17.35 1.64 -2.27
C GLU A 160 16.90 1.51 -3.73
N PHE A 161 17.76 1.88 -4.68
CA PHE A 161 17.41 1.91 -6.11
C PHE A 161 18.34 1.04 -6.97
N GLU A 162 19.18 0.22 -6.33
CA GLU A 162 20.08 -0.73 -6.99
C GLU A 162 19.27 -1.89 -7.63
N GLY A 163 19.61 -2.28 -8.87
CA GLY A 163 18.96 -3.39 -9.57
C GLY A 163 17.70 -3.05 -10.37
N SER A 164 17.54 -1.79 -10.77
CA SER A 164 16.44 -1.35 -11.65
C SER A 164 16.75 -1.62 -13.15
N SER A 165 15.79 -1.41 -14.06
CA SER A 165 16.08 -1.49 -15.51
C SER A 165 17.14 -0.46 -15.95
N GLU A 166 17.81 -0.67 -17.09
CA GLU A 166 18.83 0.27 -17.61
C GLU A 166 18.31 1.72 -17.71
N GLU A 167 17.05 1.90 -18.11
CA GLU A 167 16.40 3.22 -18.18
C GLU A 167 16.25 3.86 -16.80
N ALA A 168 15.90 3.07 -15.79
CA ALA A 168 15.76 3.53 -14.42
C ALA A 168 17.12 3.81 -13.77
N GLU A 169 18.15 3.03 -14.08
CA GLU A 169 19.52 3.29 -13.65
C GLU A 169 20.06 4.60 -14.24
N HIS A 170 19.79 4.86 -15.53
CA HIS A 170 20.18 6.12 -16.16
C HIS A 170 19.50 7.33 -15.52
N HIS A 171 18.19 7.24 -15.28
CA HIS A 171 17.42 8.29 -14.59
C HIS A 171 17.96 8.53 -13.17
N LEU A 172 18.27 7.46 -12.44
CA LEU A 172 18.83 7.53 -11.10
C LEU A 172 20.22 8.19 -11.09
N ALA A 173 21.08 7.86 -12.06
CA ALA A 173 22.39 8.48 -12.22
C ALA A 173 22.28 9.99 -12.46
N GLN A 174 21.35 10.41 -13.34
CA GLN A 174 21.07 11.84 -13.56
C GLN A 174 20.60 12.54 -12.27
N ARG A 175 19.73 11.89 -11.48
CA ARG A 175 19.25 12.43 -10.21
C ARG A 175 20.37 12.56 -9.17
N ARG A 176 21.26 11.57 -9.06
CA ARG A 176 22.42 11.63 -8.15
C ARG A 176 23.35 12.81 -8.51
N GLU A 177 23.62 13.01 -9.79
CA GLU A 177 24.48 14.11 -10.23
C GLU A 177 23.85 15.48 -9.98
N LEU A 178 22.54 15.62 -10.23
CA LEU A 178 21.80 16.83 -9.91
C LEU A 178 21.84 17.11 -8.40
N LEU A 179 21.68 16.10 -7.55
CA LEU A 179 21.74 16.27 -6.09
C LEU A 179 23.11 16.79 -5.66
N ARG A 180 24.21 16.19 -6.14
CA ARG A 180 25.57 16.65 -5.84
C ARG A 180 25.79 18.11 -6.24
N THR A 181 25.36 18.45 -7.45
CA THR A 181 25.45 19.83 -7.96
C THR A 181 24.74 20.80 -7.02
N LEU A 182 23.50 20.48 -6.61
CA LEU A 182 22.71 21.34 -5.72
C LEU A 182 23.30 21.51 -4.32
N ARG A 183 23.89 20.45 -3.76
CA ARG A 183 24.61 20.50 -2.48
C ARG A 183 25.86 21.39 -2.59
N THR A 184 26.61 21.29 -3.68
CA THR A 184 27.76 22.18 -3.89
C THR A 184 27.38 23.64 -4.11
N GLU A 185 26.25 23.90 -4.81
CA GLU A 185 25.72 25.26 -5.02
C GLU A 185 25.26 25.93 -3.72
N THR A 186 24.96 25.16 -2.66
CA THR A 186 24.45 25.68 -1.38
C THR A 186 25.48 25.76 -0.27
N GLN A 187 26.62 25.08 -0.42
CA GLN A 187 27.76 25.13 0.51
C GLN A 187 28.81 26.19 0.14
N GLY A 188 28.70 26.80 -1.04
CA GLY A 188 29.54 27.91 -1.52
C GLY A 188 28.90 29.27 -1.31
#